data_AF-A0A435B1F1-F1
#
_entry.id   AF-A0A435B1F1-F1
#
_cell.length_a   1.000
_cell.length_b   1.000
_cell.length_c   1.000
_cell.angle_alpha   90.00
_cell.angle_beta   90.00
_cell.angle_gamma   90.00
#
_symmetry.space_group_name_H-M   'P 1'
#
loop_
_entity.id
_entity.type
_entity.pdbx_description
1 polymer ?
#
loop_
_entity_poly.entity_id
_entity_poly.type
_entity_poly.pdbx_seq_one_letter_code
_entity_poly.pdbx_strand_id
1 'polypeptide(L)'
;VDLPGHADGQFGLLFAGLERPLLYGVDAQWLLAALDPKLSPGFPSSLIAEDVAAIGPTCETLRRFQAAGGQVMLCHDPEMTQYDLTADELAGVG
;
A
#
# COMPACT_ATOMS: atom_id res chain seq x y z
N VAL A 1 -11.30 2.08 3.14
CA VAL A 1 -10.68 1.62 4.41
C VAL A 1 -9.89 2.79 4.95
N ASP A 2 -10.13 3.20 6.19
CA ASP A 2 -9.40 4.31 6.79
C ASP A 2 -7.94 3.90 7.06
N LEU A 3 -6.97 4.67 6.57
CA LEU A 3 -5.53 4.38 6.62
C LEU A 3 -4.72 5.67 6.92
N PRO A 4 -4.91 6.31 8.07
CA PRO A 4 -4.35 7.63 8.36
C PRO A 4 -2.82 7.63 8.46
N GLY A 5 -2.22 8.81 8.33
CA GLY A 5 -0.79 9.06 8.60
C GLY A 5 -0.05 9.77 7.48
N HIS A 6 -0.32 9.40 6.22
CA HIS A 6 0.33 10.04 5.08
C HIS A 6 -0.16 11.48 4.90
N ALA A 7 -1.48 11.66 4.75
CA ALA A 7 -2.15 12.94 4.69
C ALA A 7 -3.53 12.87 5.38
N ASP A 8 -4.07 14.02 5.75
CA ASP A 8 -5.44 14.13 6.25
C ASP A 8 -6.45 13.52 5.26
N GLY A 9 -7.26 12.58 5.74
CA GLY A 9 -8.25 11.88 4.92
C GLY A 9 -7.70 10.73 4.05
N GLN A 10 -6.45 10.30 4.25
CA GLN A 10 -5.89 9.12 3.59
C GLN A 10 -6.77 7.87 3.76
N PHE A 11 -7.08 7.20 2.64
CA PHE A 11 -7.86 5.96 2.64
C PHE A 11 -7.34 4.96 1.61
N GLY A 12 -7.64 3.68 1.83
CA GLY A 12 -7.41 2.59 0.88
C GLY A 12 -8.71 2.01 0.31
N LEU A 13 -8.58 1.24 -0.78
CA LEU A 13 -9.68 0.55 -1.45
C LEU A 13 -9.61 -0.96 -1.20
N LEU A 14 -10.72 -1.57 -0.79
CA LEU A 14 -10.81 -3.01 -0.53
C LEU A 14 -11.63 -3.71 -1.62
N PHE A 15 -11.01 -4.66 -2.30
CA PHE A 15 -11.65 -5.54 -3.28
C PHE A 15 -11.82 -6.93 -2.67
N ALA A 16 -12.91 -7.10 -1.92
CA ALA A 16 -13.18 -8.33 -1.16
C ALA A 16 -13.69 -9.51 -2.01
N GLY A 17 -14.14 -9.25 -3.25
CA GLY A 17 -14.72 -10.27 -4.13
C GLY A 17 -13.72 -11.08 -4.97
N LEU A 18 -12.42 -10.84 -4.80
CA LEU A 18 -11.37 -11.59 -5.50
C LEU A 18 -11.06 -12.90 -4.77
N GLU A 19 -10.55 -13.90 -5.50
CA GLU A 19 -10.09 -15.18 -4.91
C GLU A 19 -9.10 -14.95 -3.76
N ARG A 20 -8.20 -13.97 -3.96
CA ARG A 20 -7.38 -13.38 -2.90
C ARG A 20 -7.81 -11.94 -2.69
N PRO A 21 -8.45 -11.58 -1.55
CA PRO A 21 -8.86 -10.20 -1.28
C PRO A 21 -7.69 -9.22 -1.38
N LEU A 22 -7.91 -8.11 -2.09
CA LEU A 22 -6.90 -7.07 -2.32
C LEU A 22 -7.24 -5.80 -1.54
N LEU A 23 -6.28 -5.29 -0.77
CA LEU A 23 -6.33 -3.95 -0.19
C LEU A 23 -5.30 -3.07 -0.90
N TYR A 24 -5.78 -2.14 -1.73
CA TYR A 24 -4.97 -1.10 -2.33
C TYR A 24 -4.80 0.05 -1.34
N GLY A 25 -3.61 0.17 -0.75
CA GLY A 25 -3.28 1.13 0.31
C GLY A 25 -2.97 2.55 -0.18
N VAL A 26 -2.95 2.76 -1.50
CA VAL A 26 -2.60 4.05 -2.13
C VAL A 26 -1.24 4.53 -1.58
N ASP A 27 -1.20 5.71 -0.94
CA ASP A 27 0.02 6.34 -0.40
C ASP A 27 0.15 6.16 1.12
N ALA A 28 -0.67 5.29 1.74
CA ALA A 28 -0.55 4.98 3.17
C ALA A 28 0.85 4.46 3.56
N GLN A 29 1.57 3.89 2.59
CA GLN A 29 2.99 3.62 2.62
C GLN A 29 3.50 3.58 1.16
N TRP A 30 4.77 3.85 0.92
CA TRP A 30 5.32 3.84 -0.44
C TRP A 30 5.81 2.47 -0.89
N LEU A 31 6.51 1.74 0.00
CA LEU A 31 7.12 0.45 -0.33
C LEU A 31 6.55 -0.65 0.56
N LEU A 32 6.25 -1.82 -0.01
CA LEU A 32 5.79 -2.99 0.75
C LEU A 32 6.87 -3.44 1.74
N ALA A 33 8.15 -3.31 1.37
CA ALA A 33 9.27 -3.60 2.26
C ALA A 33 9.25 -2.76 3.55
N ALA A 34 8.76 -1.51 3.48
CA ALA A 34 8.66 -0.63 4.65
C ALA A 34 7.57 -1.06 5.64
N LEU A 35 6.73 -2.04 5.28
CA LEU A 35 5.79 -2.66 6.21
C LEU A 35 6.51 -3.57 7.21
N ASP A 36 7.68 -4.14 6.87
CA ASP A 36 8.49 -4.89 7.84
C ASP A 36 8.93 -3.94 8.96
N PRO A 37 8.62 -4.23 10.24
CA PRO A 37 9.05 -3.43 11.38
C PRO A 37 10.57 -3.19 11.44
N LYS A 38 11.38 -4.07 10.86
CA LYS A 38 12.84 -3.94 10.78
C LYS A 38 13.32 -3.00 9.69
N LEU A 39 12.47 -2.75 8.68
CA LEU A 39 12.71 -1.87 7.54
C LEU A 39 11.80 -0.64 7.56
N SER A 40 11.05 -0.46 8.66
CA SER A 40 10.20 0.70 8.88
C SER A 40 10.99 1.98 8.69
N PRO A 41 10.36 3.03 8.13
CA PRO A 41 11.08 4.16 7.60
C PRO A 41 11.98 4.81 8.67
N GLY A 42 13.28 4.80 8.39
CA GLY A 42 14.23 5.69 9.03
C GLY A 42 14.18 7.08 8.38
N PHE A 43 15.03 7.97 8.86
CA PHE A 43 15.23 9.26 8.19
C PHE A 43 15.75 9.03 6.75
N PRO A 44 15.23 9.71 5.70
CA PRO A 44 14.30 10.84 5.70
C PRO A 44 12.83 10.51 5.41
N SER A 45 12.43 9.24 5.23
CA SER A 45 11.05 8.89 4.87
C SER A 45 10.02 9.25 5.94
N SER A 46 10.45 9.43 7.19
CA SER A 46 9.63 10.00 8.27
C SER A 46 9.27 11.48 8.12
N LEU A 47 9.91 12.21 7.19
CA LEU A 47 9.64 13.65 6.94
C LEU A 47 8.48 13.90 5.98
N ILE A 48 7.92 12.86 5.34
CA ILE A 48 6.90 12.96 4.29
C ILE A 48 5.50 12.60 4.84
N ALA A 49 5.38 12.31 6.13
CA ALA A 49 4.12 11.98 6.76
C ALA A 49 3.59 13.15 7.59
N GLU A 50 2.32 13.50 7.38
CA GLU A 50 1.62 14.53 8.17
C GLU A 50 1.37 14.08 9.62
N ASP A 51 1.09 12.78 9.84
CA ASP A 51 0.96 12.20 11.18
C ASP A 51 1.84 10.94 11.33
N VAL A 52 3.04 11.16 11.86
CA VAL A 52 4.04 10.11 12.12
C VAL A 52 3.53 9.07 13.13
N ALA A 53 2.65 9.44 14.06
CA ALA A 53 2.13 8.51 15.07
C ALA A 53 1.12 7.53 14.47
N ALA A 54 0.40 7.92 13.42
CA ALA A 54 -0.56 7.08 12.71
C ALA A 54 0.07 6.08 11.72
N ILE A 55 1.30 6.32 11.25
CA ILE A 55 2.00 5.41 10.31
C ILE A 55 2.12 3.99 10.90
N GLY A 56 2.51 3.87 12.17
CA GLY A 56 2.72 2.58 12.83
C GLY A 56 1.44 1.71 12.86
N PRO A 57 0.34 2.22 13.42
CA PRO A 57 -0.97 1.55 13.39
C PRO A 57 -1.49 1.23 11.97
N THR A 58 -1.26 2.12 11.00
CA THR A 58 -1.61 1.89 9.60
C THR A 58 -0.80 0.73 9.01
N CYS A 59 0.53 0.71 9.20
CA CYS A 59 1.39 -0.39 8.76
C CYS A 59 1.03 -1.71 9.45
N GLU A 60 0.68 -1.70 10.74
CA GLU A 60 0.18 -2.88 11.46
C GLU A 60 -1.12 -3.42 10.84
N THR A 61 -2.04 -2.53 10.45
CA THR A 61 -3.29 -2.91 9.78
C THR A 61 -3.02 -3.60 8.44
N LEU A 62 -2.14 -3.03 7.63
CA LEU A 62 -1.73 -3.62 6.35
C LEU A 62 -1.05 -4.99 6.54
N ARG A 63 -0.14 -5.10 7.53
CA ARG A 63 0.51 -6.37 7.87
C ARG A 63 -0.48 -7.45 8.32
N ARG A 64 -1.46 -7.09 9.16
CA ARG A 64 -2.50 -8.04 9.59
C ARG A 64 -3.34 -8.54 8.43
N PHE A 65 -3.66 -7.66 7.48
CA PHE A 65 -4.39 -8.05 6.27
C PHE A 65 -3.58 -9.04 5.42
N GLN A 66 -2.28 -8.80 5.23
CA GLN A 66 -1.39 -9.76 4.55
C GLN A 66 -1.30 -11.09 5.29
N ALA A 67 -1.15 -11.07 6.62
CA ALA A 67 -1.08 -12.27 7.45
C ALA A 67 -2.36 -13.10 7.44
N ALA A 68 -3.52 -12.47 7.19
CA ALA A 68 -4.80 -13.13 7.00
C ALA A 68 -4.98 -13.75 5.58
N GLY A 69 -3.95 -13.69 4.73
CA GLY A 69 -3.97 -14.22 3.37
C GLY A 69 -4.31 -13.18 2.29
N GLY A 70 -4.62 -11.95 2.68
CA GLY A 70 -4.87 -10.85 1.75
C GLY A 70 -3.64 -10.43 0.94
N GLN A 71 -3.87 -9.73 -0.15
CA GLN A 71 -2.84 -9.04 -0.91
C GLN A 71 -2.88 -7.54 -0.58
N VAL A 72 -1.72 -6.92 -0.40
CA VAL A 72 -1.60 -5.46 -0.28
C VAL A 72 -0.85 -4.95 -1.49
N MET A 73 -1.31 -3.83 -2.05
CA MET A 73 -0.63 -3.08 -3.10
C MET A 73 -0.55 -1.60 -2.71
N LEU A 74 0.52 -0.93 -3.14
CA LEU A 74 0.80 0.48 -2.85
C LEU A 74 1.12 1.21 -4.17
N CYS A 75 0.85 2.51 -4.25
CA CYS A 75 1.06 3.29 -5.48
C CYS A 75 2.52 3.31 -5.95
N HIS A 76 3.45 3.20 -5.01
CA HIS A 76 4.87 3.45 -5.23
C HIS A 76 5.75 2.21 -5.07
N ASP A 77 5.14 1.03 -4.92
CA ASP A 77 5.90 -0.21 -4.94
C ASP A 77 6.32 -0.51 -6.39
N PRO A 78 7.62 -0.71 -6.67
CA PRO A 78 8.12 -0.84 -8.03
C PRO A 78 7.87 -2.22 -8.65
N GLU A 79 7.46 -3.21 -7.85
CA GLU A 79 7.20 -4.55 -8.38
C GLU A 79 5.91 -4.58 -9.19
N MET A 80 6.02 -5.07 -10.42
CA MET A 80 4.86 -5.31 -11.28
C MET A 80 3.93 -6.34 -10.64
N THR A 81 2.64 -6.10 -10.81
CA THR A 81 1.54 -6.93 -10.35
C THR A 81 0.74 -7.47 -11.53
N GLN A 82 -0.10 -8.46 -11.25
CA GLN A 82 -1.02 -9.02 -12.25
C GLN A 82 -2.11 -8.04 -12.73
N TYR A 83 -2.24 -6.88 -12.07
CA TYR A 83 -3.23 -5.86 -12.41
C TYR A 83 -2.64 -4.74 -13.27
N ASP A 84 -1.32 -4.73 -13.47
CA ASP A 84 -0.66 -3.76 -14.31
C ASP A 84 -0.87 -4.10 -15.78
N LEU A 85 -1.05 -3.06 -16.59
CA LEU A 85 -1.16 -3.20 -18.02
C LEU A 85 0.18 -3.64 -18.61
N THR A 86 0.13 -4.63 -19.50
CA THR A 86 1.26 -5.01 -20.31
C THR A 86 1.54 -3.97 -21.39
N ALA A 87 2.77 -3.98 -21.93
CA ALA A 87 3.14 -3.11 -23.04
C ALA A 87 2.23 -3.31 -24.28
N ASP A 88 1.81 -4.56 -24.51
CA ASP A 88 0.92 -4.90 -25.63
C ASP A 88 -0.51 -4.38 -25.40
N GLU A 89 -1.02 -4.45 -24.18
CA GLU A 89 -2.33 -3.86 -23.82
C GLU A 89 -2.32 -2.33 -23.92
N LEU A 90 -1.21 -1.68 -23.56
CA LEU A 90 -1.05 -0.23 -23.74
C LEU A 90 -1.00 0.17 -25.23
N ALA A 91 -0.36 -0.64 -26.08
CA ALA A 91 -0.25 -0.40 -27.51
C ALA A 91 -1.57 -0.62 -28.28
N GLY A 92 -2.47 -1.46 -27.76
CA GLY A 92 -3.77 -1.78 -28.36
C GLY A 92 -4.89 -0.77 -28.07
N VAL A 93 -4.63 0.28 -27.28
CA VAL A 93 -5.61 1.34 -26.93
C VAL A 93 -5.46 2.58 -27.84
N GLY A 94 -4.75 2.44 -28.97
CA GLY A 94 -4.53 3.49 -29.98
C GLY A 94 -5.62 3.63 -31.03
#